data_AF-A0A2M8DFI9-F1
#
_entry.id   AF-A0A2M8DFI9-F1
#
_cell.length_a   1.000
_cell.length_b   1.000
_cell.length_c   1.000
_cell.angle_alpha   90.00
_cell.angle_beta   90.00
_cell.angle_gamma   90.00
#
_symmetry.space_group_name_H-M   'P 1'
#
loop_
_entity.id
_entity.type
_entity.pdbx_description
1 polymer ?
#
loop_
_entity_poly.entity_id
_entity_poly.type
_entity_poly.pdbx_seq_one_letter_code
_entity_poly.pdbx_strand_id
1 'polypeptide(L)'
;MGLRATGWPAPRAGWGATTAGTRRGHAGRAASPCRPPAAGRRLRPRPGAGAAVHHTTGPLLVIGGPGSPKTRTVSWRIAALIRDQQVPPEGCLAPTFTRRAAAELGERLATLLGAVATRITVTTFHGLGRAILRAQVRDLGLDPAVAVAPEGERVAWLAATLRVSERRAARWLAAISLHKRCGTRPAADGELAQADRAYETLLAAHGVVDLDDLVARPVALFEGGGRTSPRRGRRATRGSRSTRIRTSIPSSTASCAPSPRGRRS
;
A
#
# COMPACT_ATOMS: atom_id res chain seq x y z
N MET A 1 32.33 -5.72 26.31
CA MET A 1 33.11 -6.92 25.91
C MET A 1 32.14 -8.10 25.87
N GLY A 2 31.80 -8.79 24.79
CA GLY A 2 31.93 -8.65 23.34
C GLY A 2 30.95 -9.67 22.75
N LEU A 3 30.13 -9.29 21.76
CA LEU A 3 29.20 -10.20 21.08
C LEU A 3 29.92 -10.78 19.86
N ARG A 4 30.07 -12.11 19.81
CA ARG A 4 30.55 -12.84 18.63
C ARG A 4 29.36 -13.23 17.77
N ALA A 5 29.47 -12.94 16.48
CA ALA A 5 28.62 -13.48 15.43
C ALA A 5 29.08 -14.90 15.08
N THR A 6 28.15 -15.85 14.98
CA THR A 6 28.39 -17.14 14.33
C THR A 6 27.31 -17.35 13.27
N GLY A 7 27.78 -17.62 12.04
CA GLY A 7 26.95 -17.83 10.86
C GLY A 7 26.21 -19.17 10.90
N TRP A 8 25.09 -19.22 10.17
CA TRP A 8 24.26 -20.42 10.03
C TRP A 8 24.43 -21.00 8.62
N PRO A 9 24.75 -22.31 8.46
CA PRO A 9 24.90 -22.94 7.15
C PRO A 9 23.55 -23.42 6.58
N ALA A 10 23.44 -23.41 5.25
CA ALA A 10 22.26 -23.85 4.50
C ALA A 10 22.02 -25.37 4.58
N PRO A 11 20.76 -25.86 4.61
CA PRO A 11 20.47 -27.27 4.39
C PRO A 11 20.22 -27.57 2.90
N ARG A 12 20.83 -28.68 2.46
CA ARG A 12 20.70 -29.29 1.13
C ARG A 12 19.41 -30.14 1.02
N ALA A 13 19.04 -30.37 -0.23
CA ALA A 13 17.86 -31.09 -0.72
C ALA A 13 17.73 -32.55 -0.28
N GLY A 14 16.48 -33.04 -0.30
CA GLY A 14 16.15 -34.46 -0.23
C GLY A 14 14.63 -34.67 -0.34
N TRP A 15 14.11 -34.70 -1.57
CA TRP A 15 12.76 -35.22 -1.85
C TRP A 15 12.88 -36.71 -2.17
N GLY A 16 12.14 -37.53 -1.44
CA GLY A 16 12.00 -38.97 -1.68
C GLY A 16 10.61 -39.43 -1.25
N ALA A 17 9.94 -40.14 -2.15
CA ALA A 17 8.64 -40.81 -1.99
C ALA A 17 8.67 -41.85 -0.82
N THR A 18 7.59 -42.41 -0.27
CA THR A 18 6.47 -43.11 -0.92
C THR A 18 5.48 -43.62 0.16
N THR A 19 4.22 -43.88 -0.27
CA THR A 19 3.23 -44.89 0.21
C THR A 19 2.64 -44.89 1.63
N ALA A 20 1.31 -44.68 1.62
CA ALA A 20 0.23 -45.34 2.35
C ALA A 20 0.57 -46.27 3.52
N GLY A 21 0.06 -45.90 4.71
CA GLY A 21 -0.07 -46.78 5.87
C GLY A 21 -1.29 -46.39 6.70
N THR A 22 -2.31 -47.25 6.68
CA THR A 22 -3.52 -47.18 7.51
C THR A 22 -3.17 -47.27 9.01
N ARG A 23 -3.58 -46.28 9.82
CA ARG A 23 -3.78 -46.46 11.26
C ARG A 23 -5.04 -45.77 11.75
N ARG A 24 -5.81 -46.54 12.51
CA ARG A 24 -7.10 -46.23 13.13
C ARG A 24 -6.93 -45.27 14.31
N GLY A 25 -7.91 -44.37 14.47
CA GLY A 25 -8.51 -44.03 15.75
C GLY A 25 -7.73 -43.16 16.73
N HIS A 26 -7.91 -41.84 16.63
CA HIS A 26 -8.08 -41.00 17.81
C HIS A 26 -9.25 -40.03 17.56
N ALA A 27 -10.24 -40.09 18.45
CA ALA A 27 -11.43 -39.24 18.43
C ALA A 27 -11.03 -37.75 18.37
N GLY A 28 -11.33 -37.11 17.26
CA GLY A 28 -11.15 -35.68 17.09
C GLY A 28 -12.05 -34.93 18.06
N ARG A 29 -11.45 -34.21 19.00
CA ARG A 29 -12.14 -33.11 19.68
C ARG A 29 -12.51 -32.10 18.61
N ALA A 30 -13.80 -31.99 18.32
CA ALA A 30 -14.34 -30.94 17.47
C ALA A 30 -13.83 -29.58 17.99
N ALA A 31 -13.25 -28.78 17.10
CA ALA A 31 -12.86 -27.42 17.42
C ALA A 31 -14.10 -26.63 17.81
N SER A 32 -14.15 -26.15 19.06
CA SER A 32 -15.24 -25.29 19.54
C SER A 32 -15.34 -24.05 18.64
N PRO A 33 -16.55 -23.63 18.21
CA PRO A 33 -16.71 -22.43 17.41
C PRO A 33 -16.23 -21.20 18.19
N CYS A 34 -15.46 -20.36 17.52
CA CYS A 34 -14.87 -19.15 18.07
C CYS A 34 -16.00 -18.18 18.47
N ARG A 35 -16.31 -18.13 19.77
CA ARG A 35 -17.32 -17.22 20.31
C ARG A 35 -16.79 -15.79 20.25
N PRO A 36 -17.52 -14.82 19.67
CA PRO A 36 -17.07 -13.43 19.67
C PRO A 36 -17.01 -12.93 21.13
N PRO A 37 -16.00 -12.12 21.51
CA PRO A 37 -15.91 -11.60 22.85
C PRO A 37 -17.09 -10.66 23.15
N ALA A 38 -17.67 -10.82 24.34
CA ALA A 38 -18.75 -9.98 24.83
C ALA A 38 -18.36 -8.49 24.79
N ALA A 39 -19.26 -7.67 24.23
CA ALA A 39 -19.12 -6.22 24.22
C ALA A 39 -19.04 -5.69 25.66
N GLY A 40 -18.02 -4.90 25.97
CA GLY A 40 -17.89 -4.21 27.26
C GLY A 40 -16.56 -4.40 27.99
N ARG A 41 -15.70 -5.35 27.59
CA ARG A 41 -14.36 -5.48 28.21
C ARG A 41 -13.42 -4.44 27.59
N ARG A 42 -12.89 -3.50 28.40
CA ARG A 42 -11.72 -2.69 28.01
C ARG A 42 -10.58 -3.64 27.66
N LEU A 43 -10.42 -3.93 26.37
CA LEU A 43 -9.36 -4.77 25.85
C LEU A 43 -8.04 -4.00 26.04
N ARG A 44 -7.33 -4.20 27.15
CA ARG A 44 -6.03 -3.54 27.36
C ARG A 44 -4.98 -4.11 26.38
N PRO A 45 -4.11 -3.27 25.79
CA PRO A 45 -2.96 -3.78 25.05
C PRO A 45 -2.09 -4.64 25.97
N ARG A 46 -1.53 -5.74 25.44
CA ARG A 46 -0.62 -6.63 26.19
C ARG A 46 0.64 -5.87 26.64
N PRO A 47 1.30 -6.27 27.75
CA PRO A 47 2.57 -5.68 28.17
C PRO A 47 3.58 -5.70 27.02
N GLY A 48 4.19 -4.55 26.70
CA GLY A 48 5.11 -4.37 25.57
C GLY A 48 4.50 -3.66 24.34
N ALA A 49 3.20 -3.78 24.09
CA ALA A 49 2.53 -3.04 23.01
C ALA A 49 2.12 -1.61 23.43
N GLY A 50 2.05 -1.32 24.73
CA GLY A 50 1.61 -0.03 25.26
C GLY A 50 2.43 1.15 24.74
N ALA A 51 3.76 1.02 24.72
CA ALA A 51 4.64 2.09 24.21
C ALA A 51 4.34 2.44 22.74
N ALA A 52 4.09 1.43 21.89
CA ALA A 52 3.73 1.65 20.49
C ALA A 52 2.31 2.24 20.33
N VAL A 53 1.35 1.85 21.19
CA VAL A 53 -0.02 2.37 21.16
C VAL A 53 -0.09 3.83 21.60
N HIS A 54 0.70 4.22 22.60
CA HIS A 54 0.74 5.58 23.13
C HIS A 54 1.72 6.50 22.38
N HIS A 55 2.39 6.01 21.35
CA HIS A 55 3.28 6.81 20.52
C HIS A 55 2.48 7.78 19.62
N THR A 56 2.54 9.07 19.93
CA THR A 56 1.70 10.10 19.31
C THR A 56 2.35 10.76 18.10
N THR A 57 3.61 11.19 18.21
CA THR A 57 4.28 12.04 17.21
C THR A 57 5.57 11.43 16.69
N GLY A 58 5.90 11.72 15.43
CA GLY A 58 7.12 11.23 14.79
C GLY A 58 7.03 9.77 14.30
N PRO A 59 8.07 9.31 13.57
CA PRO A 59 8.10 7.98 12.99
C PRO A 59 8.16 6.88 14.06
N LEU A 60 7.48 5.76 13.81
CA LEU A 60 7.49 4.58 14.67
C LEU A 60 7.66 3.32 13.84
N LEU A 61 8.65 2.51 14.17
CA LEU A 61 8.86 1.19 13.59
C LEU A 61 8.46 0.11 14.59
N VAL A 62 7.43 -0.67 14.26
CA VAL A 62 6.97 -1.80 15.08
C VAL A 62 7.47 -3.11 14.49
N ILE A 63 8.50 -3.68 15.09
CA ILE A 63 9.07 -4.99 14.72
C ILE A 63 8.47 -6.07 15.63
N GLY A 64 8.25 -7.27 15.08
CA GLY A 64 7.78 -8.42 15.87
C GLY A 64 7.99 -9.74 15.13
N GLY A 65 8.07 -10.84 15.86
CA GLY A 65 8.16 -12.19 15.29
C GLY A 65 6.81 -12.70 14.74
N PRO A 66 6.79 -13.89 14.11
CA PRO A 66 5.54 -14.62 13.85
C PRO A 66 4.69 -14.76 15.14
N GLY A 67 3.38 -14.62 15.03
CA GLY A 67 2.46 -14.68 16.18
C GLY A 67 2.47 -13.44 17.10
N SER A 68 3.32 -12.45 16.83
CA SER A 68 3.29 -11.18 17.57
C SER A 68 2.05 -10.34 17.20
N PRO A 69 1.51 -9.54 18.14
CA PRO A 69 0.26 -8.81 17.93
C PRO A 69 0.43 -7.56 17.05
N LYS A 70 1.27 -7.54 16.01
CA LYS A 70 1.56 -6.35 15.18
C LYS A 70 0.30 -5.65 14.70
N THR A 71 -0.58 -6.39 14.04
CA THR A 71 -1.81 -5.84 13.47
C THR A 71 -2.76 -5.36 14.56
N ARG A 72 -2.77 -6.03 15.72
CA ARG A 72 -3.51 -5.57 16.90
C ARG A 72 -2.92 -4.24 17.38
N THR A 73 -1.61 -4.15 17.59
CA THR A 73 -0.93 -2.91 17.98
C THR A 73 -1.28 -1.75 17.05
N VAL A 74 -1.27 -1.95 15.73
CA VAL A 74 -1.66 -0.92 14.75
C VAL A 74 -3.12 -0.47 14.94
N SER A 75 -4.07 -1.41 15.05
CA SER A 75 -5.50 -1.06 15.25
C SER A 75 -5.73 -0.30 16.57
N TRP A 76 -5.05 -0.71 17.65
CA TRP A 76 -5.13 -0.06 18.95
C TRP A 76 -4.53 1.34 18.92
N ARG A 77 -3.40 1.51 18.23
CA ARG A 77 -2.77 2.81 18.06
C ARG A 77 -3.68 3.80 17.33
N ILE A 78 -4.26 3.39 16.20
CA ILE A 78 -5.19 4.25 15.45
C ILE A 78 -6.38 4.64 16.33
N ALA A 79 -6.95 3.67 17.07
CA ALA A 79 -8.05 3.95 17.99
C ALA A 79 -7.66 4.92 19.12
N ALA A 80 -6.45 4.79 19.67
CA ALA A 80 -5.92 5.68 20.71
C ALA A 80 -5.69 7.10 20.17
N LEU A 81 -5.16 7.25 18.95
CA LEU A 81 -5.00 8.57 18.33
C LEU A 81 -6.34 9.29 18.17
N ILE A 82 -7.38 8.58 17.76
CA ILE A 82 -8.71 9.17 17.56
C ILE A 82 -9.37 9.52 18.90
N ARG A 83 -9.34 8.60 19.89
CA ARG A 83 -10.04 8.81 21.17
C ARG A 83 -9.28 9.71 22.13
N ASP A 84 -7.98 9.47 22.29
CA ASP A 84 -7.19 10.05 23.37
C ASP A 84 -6.51 11.34 22.89
N GLN A 85 -6.15 11.41 21.61
CA GLN A 85 -5.45 12.57 21.01
C GLN A 85 -6.35 13.41 20.10
N GLN A 86 -7.64 13.07 19.98
CA GLN A 86 -8.63 13.81 19.18
C GLN A 86 -8.22 14.01 17.71
N VAL A 87 -7.44 13.09 17.15
CA VAL A 87 -7.07 13.11 15.73
C VAL A 87 -8.33 12.87 14.89
N PRO A 88 -8.63 13.72 13.90
CA PRO A 88 -9.75 13.48 12.98
C PRO A 88 -9.61 12.12 12.29
N PRO A 89 -10.65 11.27 12.26
CA PRO A 89 -10.60 9.96 11.60
C PRO A 89 -10.16 10.03 10.13
N GLU A 90 -10.57 11.09 9.41
CA GLU A 90 -10.19 11.35 8.02
C GLU A 90 -8.69 11.62 7.84
N GLY A 91 -8.01 12.06 8.90
CA GLY A 91 -6.56 12.24 8.93
C GLY A 91 -5.79 10.92 9.08
N CYS A 92 -6.48 9.80 9.31
CA CYS A 92 -5.87 8.48 9.49
C CYS A 92 -5.87 7.69 8.17
N LEU A 93 -4.69 7.27 7.72
CA LEU A 93 -4.47 6.42 6.56
C LEU A 93 -3.76 5.12 6.97
N ALA A 94 -4.34 3.98 6.61
CA ALA A 94 -3.80 2.65 6.91
C ALA A 94 -3.74 1.79 5.63
N PRO A 95 -2.66 1.89 4.85
CA PRO A 95 -2.46 1.06 3.66
C PRO A 95 -1.95 -0.33 4.06
N THR A 96 -2.37 -1.35 3.31
CA THR A 96 -1.95 -2.74 3.49
C THR A 96 -1.57 -3.38 2.15
N PHE A 97 -0.92 -4.54 2.18
CA PHE A 97 -0.53 -5.24 0.95
C PHE A 97 -1.67 -6.05 0.32
N THR A 98 -2.63 -6.54 1.10
CA THR A 98 -3.70 -7.42 0.61
C THR A 98 -5.08 -6.89 0.97
N ARG A 99 -6.08 -7.16 0.12
CA ARG A 99 -7.47 -6.77 0.38
C ARG A 99 -8.00 -7.40 1.67
N ARG A 100 -7.60 -8.64 1.94
CA ARG A 100 -7.94 -9.36 3.18
C ARG A 100 -7.39 -8.63 4.41
N ALA A 101 -6.12 -8.21 4.38
CA ALA A 101 -5.54 -7.47 5.50
C ALA A 101 -6.22 -6.11 5.72
N ALA A 102 -6.59 -5.41 4.65
CA ALA A 102 -7.38 -4.18 4.75
C ALA A 102 -8.75 -4.44 5.40
N ALA A 103 -9.46 -5.47 4.95
CA ALA A 103 -10.77 -5.85 5.51
C ALA A 103 -10.68 -6.23 6.99
N GLU A 104 -9.76 -7.13 7.35
CA GLU A 104 -9.53 -7.54 8.74
C GLU A 104 -9.13 -6.36 9.64
N LEU A 105 -8.34 -5.41 9.13
CA LEU A 105 -7.98 -4.20 9.87
C LEU A 105 -9.20 -3.27 10.05
N GLY A 106 -10.01 -3.10 9.00
CA GLY A 106 -11.25 -2.33 9.04
C GLY A 106 -12.26 -2.88 10.06
N GLU A 107 -12.50 -4.19 10.06
CA GLU A 107 -13.38 -4.87 11.02
C GLU A 107 -12.91 -4.69 12.47
N ARG A 108 -11.59 -4.77 12.70
CA ARG A 108 -11.01 -4.50 14.02
C ARG A 108 -11.23 -3.05 14.44
N LEU A 109 -11.02 -2.10 13.54
CA LEU A 109 -11.27 -0.69 13.82
C LEU A 109 -12.76 -0.43 14.08
N ALA A 110 -13.67 -1.07 13.35
CA ALA A 110 -15.11 -1.00 13.59
C ALA A 110 -15.50 -1.55 14.97
N THR A 111 -14.89 -2.67 15.39
CA THR A 111 -15.08 -3.22 16.74
C THR A 111 -14.62 -2.25 17.82
N LEU A 112 -13.55 -1.50 17.57
CA LEU A 112 -13.02 -0.53 18.52
C LEU A 112 -13.85 0.76 18.51
N LEU A 113 -14.04 1.39 17.35
CA LEU A 113 -14.51 2.77 17.18
C LEU A 113 -15.97 2.89 16.73
N GLY A 114 -16.66 1.77 16.46
CA GLY A 114 -18.02 1.77 15.93
C GLY A 114 -18.11 2.46 14.56
N ALA A 115 -19.16 3.26 14.37
CA ALA A 115 -19.43 3.96 13.12
C ALA A 115 -18.29 4.90 12.67
N VAL A 116 -17.51 5.43 13.62
CA VAL A 116 -16.38 6.33 13.34
C VAL A 116 -15.31 5.65 12.47
N ALA A 117 -15.17 4.32 12.54
CA ALA A 117 -14.19 3.58 11.76
C ALA A 117 -14.37 3.73 10.25
N THR A 118 -15.60 3.99 9.77
CA THR A 118 -15.91 4.16 8.34
C THR A 118 -15.28 5.41 7.73
N ARG A 119 -14.91 6.39 8.55
CA ARG A 119 -14.26 7.64 8.15
C ARG A 119 -12.74 7.50 8.00
N ILE A 120 -12.17 6.37 8.43
CA ILE A 120 -10.74 6.07 8.34
C ILE A 120 -10.43 5.48 6.97
N THR A 121 -9.38 5.97 6.32
CA THR A 121 -8.96 5.39 5.03
C THR A 121 -8.17 4.12 5.27
N VAL A 122 -8.84 2.96 5.23
CA VAL A 122 -8.23 1.63 5.27
C VAL A 122 -8.31 0.99 3.89
N THR A 123 -7.16 0.76 3.26
CA THR A 123 -7.12 0.30 1.86
C THR A 123 -5.84 -0.48 1.57
N THR A 124 -5.66 -0.93 0.33
CA THR A 124 -4.38 -1.43 -0.15
C THR A 124 -3.56 -0.30 -0.79
N PHE A 125 -2.26 -0.50 -0.99
CA PHE A 125 -1.44 0.46 -1.74
C PHE A 125 -2.02 0.77 -3.13
N HIS A 126 -2.44 -0.26 -3.87
CA HIS A 126 -3.11 -0.09 -5.16
C HIS A 126 -4.45 0.64 -5.04
N GLY A 127 -5.24 0.36 -3.99
CA GLY A 127 -6.51 1.04 -3.75
C GLY A 127 -6.34 2.52 -3.43
N LEU A 128 -5.34 2.85 -2.60
CA LEU A 128 -4.93 4.23 -2.32
C LEU A 128 -4.48 4.94 -3.60
N GLY A 129 -3.61 4.28 -4.36
CA GLY A 129 -3.09 4.79 -5.62
C GLY A 129 -4.17 5.13 -6.64
N ARG A 130 -5.13 4.21 -6.82
CA ARG A 130 -6.32 4.44 -7.65
C ARG A 130 -7.14 5.64 -7.16
N ALA A 131 -7.34 5.78 -5.85
CA ALA A 131 -8.08 6.92 -5.29
C ALA A 131 -7.37 8.25 -5.57
N ILE A 132 -6.04 8.29 -5.44
CA ILE A 132 -5.21 9.46 -5.77
C ILE A 132 -5.34 9.80 -7.26
N LEU A 133 -5.17 8.82 -8.16
CA LEU A 133 -5.28 9.04 -9.60
C LEU A 133 -6.67 9.55 -9.98
N ARG A 134 -7.73 8.97 -9.41
CA ARG A 134 -9.12 9.41 -9.64
C ARG A 134 -9.34 10.88 -9.26
N ALA A 135 -8.74 11.32 -8.16
CA ALA A 135 -8.81 12.72 -7.74
C ALA A 135 -8.10 13.69 -8.71
N GLN A 136 -7.22 13.19 -9.58
CA GLN A 136 -6.41 13.97 -10.53
C GLN A 136 -6.77 13.72 -12.00
N VAL A 137 -7.84 12.96 -12.28
CA VAL A 137 -8.23 12.50 -13.62
C VAL A 137 -8.27 13.61 -14.67
N ARG A 138 -8.82 14.79 -14.31
CA ARG A 138 -8.94 15.94 -15.22
C ARG A 138 -7.59 16.49 -15.68
N ASP A 139 -6.60 16.49 -14.77
CA ASP A 139 -5.28 17.05 -15.04
C ASP A 139 -4.39 16.06 -15.80
N LEU A 140 -4.70 14.76 -15.72
CA LEU A 140 -3.91 13.68 -16.32
C LEU A 140 -4.48 13.13 -17.62
N GLY A 141 -5.69 13.53 -18.03
CA GLY A 141 -6.34 13.01 -19.22
C GLY A 141 -6.62 11.50 -19.13
N LEU A 142 -6.80 10.99 -17.91
CA LEU A 142 -7.12 9.58 -17.66
C LEU A 142 -8.62 9.34 -17.78
N ASP A 143 -9.01 8.09 -18.01
CA ASP A 143 -10.40 7.68 -17.83
C ASP A 143 -10.78 7.79 -16.33
N PRO A 144 -11.94 8.37 -15.98
CA PRO A 144 -12.40 8.48 -14.59
C PRO A 144 -12.48 7.14 -13.84
N ALA A 145 -12.71 6.03 -14.55
CA ALA A 145 -12.75 4.72 -13.97
C ALA A 145 -11.39 4.26 -13.46
N VAL A 146 -10.28 4.73 -14.07
CA VAL A 146 -8.91 4.26 -13.81
C VAL A 146 -8.90 2.73 -13.79
N ALA A 147 -9.39 2.15 -14.88
CA ALA A 147 -9.49 0.71 -15.06
C ALA A 147 -8.10 0.08 -15.21
N VAL A 148 -7.90 -1.10 -14.64
CA VAL A 148 -6.62 -1.81 -14.72
C VAL A 148 -6.71 -2.86 -15.82
N ALA A 149 -5.75 -2.84 -16.74
CA ALA A 149 -5.70 -3.78 -17.85
C ALA A 149 -5.42 -5.22 -17.37
N PRO A 150 -6.23 -6.22 -17.78
CA PRO A 150 -5.95 -7.63 -17.50
C PRO A 150 -4.60 -8.07 -18.08
N GLU A 151 -3.88 -8.97 -17.39
CA GLU A 151 -2.56 -9.46 -17.84
C GLU A 151 -2.59 -10.05 -19.25
N GLY A 152 -3.54 -10.94 -19.53
CA GLY A 152 -3.63 -11.60 -20.84
C GLY A 152 -3.84 -10.61 -22.00
N GLU A 153 -4.68 -9.59 -21.78
CA GLU A 153 -4.94 -8.56 -22.79
C GLU A 153 -3.69 -7.73 -23.09
N ARG A 154 -2.93 -7.34 -22.05
CA ARG A 154 -1.69 -6.58 -22.22
C ARG A 154 -0.65 -7.30 -23.06
N VAL A 155 -0.48 -8.61 -22.82
CA VAL A 155 0.43 -9.45 -23.60
C VAL A 155 0.00 -9.49 -25.06
N ALA A 156 -1.29 -9.75 -25.32
CA ALA A 156 -1.84 -9.84 -26.67
C ALA A 156 -1.71 -8.51 -27.43
N TRP A 157 -2.04 -7.37 -26.81
CA TRP A 157 -1.93 -6.05 -27.43
C TRP A 157 -0.49 -5.71 -27.82
N LEU A 158 0.46 -5.94 -26.90
CA LEU A 158 1.86 -5.63 -27.17
C LEU A 158 2.45 -6.55 -28.24
N ALA A 159 2.12 -7.85 -28.20
CA ALA A 159 2.53 -8.83 -29.19
C ALA A 159 2.03 -8.46 -30.59
N ALA A 160 0.75 -8.13 -30.72
CA ALA A 160 0.15 -7.70 -31.99
C ALA A 160 0.77 -6.40 -32.52
N THR A 161 0.96 -5.41 -31.65
CA THR A 161 1.48 -4.08 -32.03
C THR A 161 2.91 -4.12 -32.54
N LEU A 162 3.76 -4.91 -31.87
CA LEU A 162 5.18 -5.04 -32.24
C LEU A 162 5.45 -6.20 -33.19
N ARG A 163 4.41 -6.97 -33.57
CA ARG A 163 4.50 -8.16 -34.42
C ARG A 163 5.51 -9.19 -33.87
N VAL A 164 5.46 -9.43 -32.56
CA VAL A 164 6.31 -10.38 -31.84
C VAL A 164 5.48 -11.51 -31.22
N SER A 165 6.13 -12.60 -30.79
CA SER A 165 5.44 -13.67 -30.06
C SER A 165 4.98 -13.20 -28.67
N GLU A 166 3.86 -13.74 -28.19
CA GLU A 166 3.34 -13.47 -26.84
C GLU A 166 4.36 -13.78 -25.75
N ARG A 167 5.16 -14.84 -25.93
CA ARG A 167 6.26 -15.17 -25.00
C ARG A 167 7.28 -14.04 -24.89
N ARG A 168 7.61 -13.38 -26.00
CA ARG A 168 8.53 -12.25 -26.02
C ARG A 168 7.89 -11.01 -25.39
N ALA A 169 6.64 -10.72 -25.71
CA ALA A 169 5.87 -9.62 -25.13
C ALA A 169 5.75 -9.76 -23.60
N ALA A 170 5.38 -10.96 -23.11
CA ALA A 170 5.28 -11.26 -21.68
C ALA A 170 6.61 -11.03 -20.94
N ARG A 171 7.74 -11.44 -21.55
CA ARG A 171 9.08 -11.19 -20.99
C ARG A 171 9.40 -9.69 -20.92
N TRP A 172 9.03 -8.90 -21.94
CA TRP A 172 9.20 -7.46 -21.91
C TRP A 172 8.31 -6.79 -20.87
N LEU A 173 7.04 -7.19 -20.75
CA LEU A 173 6.13 -6.69 -19.72
C LEU A 173 6.65 -6.98 -18.31
N ALA A 174 7.22 -8.17 -18.08
CA ALA A 174 7.86 -8.49 -16.80
C ALA A 174 9.06 -7.57 -16.49
N ALA A 175 9.87 -7.24 -17.49
CA ALA A 175 11.00 -6.30 -17.34
C ALA A 175 10.52 -4.85 -17.11
N ILE A 176 9.51 -4.39 -17.86
CA ILE A 176 8.87 -3.08 -17.67
C ILE A 176 8.29 -2.97 -16.26
N SER A 177 7.58 -4.01 -15.80
CA SER A 177 7.02 -4.10 -14.45
C SER A 177 8.11 -3.95 -13.36
N LEU A 178 9.28 -4.56 -13.55
CA LEU A 178 10.42 -4.38 -12.64
C LEU A 178 10.90 -2.92 -12.63
N HIS A 179 11.05 -2.29 -13.80
CA HIS A 179 11.43 -0.87 -13.88
C HIS A 179 10.43 0.03 -13.15
N LYS A 180 9.13 -0.17 -13.38
CA LYS A 180 8.05 0.58 -12.70
C LYS A 180 8.13 0.43 -11.18
N ARG A 181 8.32 -0.79 -10.67
CA ARG A 181 8.44 -1.04 -9.21
C ARG A 181 9.68 -0.42 -8.58
N CYS A 182 10.77 -0.30 -9.34
CA CYS A 182 12.01 0.31 -8.87
C CYS A 182 12.04 1.84 -9.05
N GLY A 183 11.01 2.45 -9.63
CA GLY A 183 11.02 3.88 -9.96
C GLY A 183 12.04 4.25 -11.04
N THR A 184 12.40 3.27 -11.88
CA THR A 184 13.37 3.45 -12.98
C THR A 184 12.66 3.35 -14.33
N ARG A 185 13.39 3.63 -15.41
CA ARG A 185 12.94 3.35 -16.78
C ARG A 185 13.96 2.47 -17.49
N PRO A 186 13.54 1.70 -18.51
CA PRO A 186 14.48 1.07 -19.43
C PRO A 186 15.45 2.11 -19.99
N ALA A 187 16.68 1.68 -20.31
CA ALA A 187 17.63 2.52 -21.05
C ALA A 187 16.95 3.05 -22.33
N ALA A 188 17.30 4.27 -22.78
CA ALA A 188 16.56 4.95 -23.86
C ALA A 188 16.56 4.17 -25.19
N ASP A 189 17.61 3.37 -25.39
CA ASP A 189 17.89 2.63 -26.62
C ASP A 189 17.61 1.12 -26.46
N GLY A 190 17.31 0.48 -27.59
CA GLY A 190 17.05 -0.95 -27.66
C GLY A 190 15.57 -1.34 -27.66
N GLU A 191 15.33 -2.62 -27.90
CA GLU A 191 13.98 -3.14 -28.12
C GLU A 191 13.07 -3.02 -26.89
N LEU A 192 13.62 -3.14 -25.68
CA LEU A 192 12.84 -2.99 -24.45
C LEU A 192 12.31 -1.56 -24.28
N ALA A 193 13.11 -0.56 -24.65
CA ALA A 193 12.72 0.84 -24.61
C ALA A 193 11.61 1.15 -25.62
N GLN A 194 11.71 0.55 -26.82
CA GLN A 194 10.67 0.63 -27.83
C GLN A 194 9.38 -0.06 -27.35
N ALA A 195 9.51 -1.23 -26.73
CA ALA A 195 8.38 -1.95 -26.18
C ALA A 195 7.68 -1.18 -25.06
N ASP A 196 8.44 -0.55 -24.16
CA ASP A 196 7.91 0.30 -23.08
C ASP A 196 7.12 1.50 -23.64
N ARG A 197 7.68 2.22 -24.63
CA ARG A 197 6.98 3.34 -25.28
C ARG A 197 5.71 2.91 -26.00
N ALA A 198 5.76 1.79 -26.72
CA ALA A 198 4.59 1.23 -27.40
C ALA A 198 3.53 0.81 -26.38
N TYR A 199 3.95 0.18 -25.28
CA TYR A 199 3.06 -0.28 -24.22
C TYR A 199 2.36 0.89 -23.50
N GLU A 200 3.06 1.95 -23.13
CA GLU A 200 2.43 3.15 -22.56
C GLU A 200 1.43 3.80 -23.52
N THR A 201 1.74 3.80 -24.83
CA THR A 201 0.82 4.31 -25.85
C THR A 201 -0.45 3.44 -25.95
N LEU A 202 -0.33 2.12 -25.84
CA LEU A 202 -1.46 1.19 -25.82
C LEU A 202 -2.35 1.41 -24.60
N LEU A 203 -1.77 1.51 -23.40
CA LEU A 203 -2.52 1.78 -22.18
C LEU A 203 -3.32 3.08 -22.31
N ALA A 204 -2.68 4.14 -22.82
CA ALA A 204 -3.35 5.42 -23.06
C ALA A 204 -4.47 5.33 -24.10
N ALA A 205 -4.26 4.60 -25.21
CA ALA A 205 -5.25 4.42 -26.26
C ALA A 205 -6.49 3.65 -25.78
N HIS A 206 -6.31 2.67 -24.91
CA HIS A 206 -7.39 1.90 -24.30
C HIS A 206 -8.02 2.58 -23.07
N GLY A 207 -7.47 3.72 -22.61
CA GLY A 207 -7.97 4.42 -21.42
C GLY A 207 -7.77 3.64 -20.10
N VAL A 208 -6.79 2.73 -20.07
CA VAL A 208 -6.51 1.85 -18.94
C VAL A 208 -5.13 2.13 -18.35
N VAL A 209 -4.86 1.58 -17.16
CA VAL A 209 -3.55 1.63 -16.51
C VAL A 209 -3.05 0.22 -16.18
N ASP A 210 -1.75 0.06 -16.00
CA ASP A 210 -1.19 -1.14 -15.38
C ASP A 210 -1.49 -1.16 -13.87
N LEU A 211 -1.42 -2.33 -13.25
CA LEU A 211 -1.43 -2.46 -11.80
C LEU A 211 -0.27 -1.68 -11.17
N ASP A 212 0.94 -1.77 -11.74
CA ASP A 212 2.13 -1.08 -11.22
C ASP A 212 1.99 0.46 -11.33
N ASP A 213 1.22 0.95 -12.31
CA ASP A 213 0.96 2.38 -12.48
C ASP A 213 0.15 2.97 -11.33
N LEU A 214 -0.65 2.14 -10.63
CA LEU A 214 -1.38 2.59 -9.44
C LEU A 214 -0.42 3.01 -8.32
N VAL A 215 0.85 2.61 -8.34
CA VAL A 215 1.84 3.09 -7.36
C VAL A 215 2.79 4.08 -8.02
N ALA A 216 3.34 3.75 -9.18
CA ALA A 216 4.37 4.55 -9.83
C ALA A 216 3.86 5.95 -10.24
N ARG A 217 2.63 6.06 -10.77
CA ARG A 217 2.10 7.35 -11.23
C ARG A 217 1.81 8.30 -10.05
N PRO A 218 1.13 7.90 -8.96
CA PRO A 218 0.99 8.75 -7.78
C PRO A 218 2.30 9.28 -7.21
N VAL A 219 3.35 8.44 -7.17
CA VAL A 219 4.69 8.89 -6.73
C VAL A 219 5.22 9.99 -7.65
N ALA A 220 5.18 9.76 -8.97
CA ALA A 220 5.61 10.76 -9.94
C ALA A 220 4.79 12.08 -9.86
N LEU A 221 3.51 12.01 -9.50
CA LEU A 221 2.69 13.21 -9.26
C LEU A 221 3.17 14.00 -8.04
N PHE A 222 3.49 13.33 -6.95
CA PHE A 222 3.96 13.98 -5.73
C PHE A 222 5.37 14.55 -5.86
N GLU A 223 6.24 13.93 -6.65
CA GLU A 223 7.59 14.42 -6.92
C GLU A 223 7.62 15.60 -7.92
N GLY A 224 6.46 16.10 -8.37
CA GLY A 224 6.37 17.18 -9.36
C GLY A 224 6.69 16.74 -10.79
N GLY A 225 6.89 15.44 -11.00
CA GLY A 225 7.15 14.80 -12.28
C GLY A 225 5.90 14.61 -13.14
N GLY A 226 5.02 15.63 -13.24
CA GLY A 226 3.77 15.64 -14.00
C GLY A 226 3.90 15.49 -15.53
N ARG A 227 4.65 14.49 -15.99
CA ARG A 227 4.77 14.09 -17.39
C ARG A 227 4.67 12.57 -17.49
N THR A 228 3.44 12.08 -17.37
CA THR A 228 3.02 10.88 -18.11
C THR A 228 2.21 11.40 -19.30
N SER A 229 2.88 11.58 -20.45
CA SER A 229 2.25 11.99 -21.72
C SER A 229 1.77 10.73 -22.46
N PRO A 230 0.72 10.79 -23.32
CA PRO A 230 0.70 11.65 -24.50
C PRO A 230 -0.41 12.70 -24.46
N ARG A 231 -0.02 13.97 -24.26
CA ARG A 231 -0.84 15.14 -24.58
C ARG A 231 -1.28 15.07 -26.05
N ARG A 232 -2.55 14.73 -26.29
CA ARG A 232 -3.22 15.11 -27.54
C ARG A 232 -3.59 16.60 -27.45
N GLY A 233 -3.16 17.32 -28.49
CA GLY A 233 -3.23 18.76 -28.74
C GLY A 233 -4.13 19.62 -27.86
N ARG A 234 -3.51 20.63 -27.23
CA ARG A 234 -4.06 22.00 -27.21
C ARG A 234 -2.89 22.98 -27.07
N ARG A 235 -2.73 23.79 -28.11
CA ARG A 235 -1.84 24.95 -28.15
C ARG A 235 -2.37 25.95 -27.12
N ALA A 236 -1.61 26.22 -26.06
CA ALA A 236 -1.91 27.29 -25.12
C ALA A 236 -0.60 27.90 -24.63
N THR A 237 -0.31 29.06 -25.21
CA THR A 237 0.46 30.20 -24.72
C THR A 237 1.13 30.11 -23.35
N ARG A 238 2.42 30.46 -23.33
CA ARG A 238 3.22 30.85 -22.16
C ARG A 238 2.37 31.66 -21.17
N GLY A 239 2.25 31.16 -19.94
CA GLY A 239 1.63 31.85 -18.82
C GLY A 239 1.73 31.01 -17.55
N SER A 240 2.58 31.44 -16.63
CA SER A 240 2.75 30.93 -15.28
C SER A 240 1.42 30.60 -14.58
N ARG A 241 1.34 29.42 -13.95
CA ARG A 241 0.61 29.15 -12.69
C ARG A 241 1.06 27.79 -12.15
N SER A 242 1.78 27.82 -11.03
CA SER A 242 2.07 26.65 -10.21
C SER A 242 0.74 26.00 -9.80
N THR A 243 0.46 24.80 -10.34
CA THR A 243 -0.68 23.97 -9.93
C THR A 243 -0.43 23.52 -8.51
N ARG A 244 -1.03 24.23 -7.55
CA ARG A 244 -0.98 23.89 -6.13
C ARG A 244 -1.73 22.57 -5.96
N ILE A 245 -1.00 21.50 -5.68
CA ILE A 245 -1.53 20.19 -5.31
C ILE A 245 -2.54 20.42 -4.17
N ARG A 246 -3.83 20.13 -4.39
CA ARG A 246 -4.83 20.14 -3.32
C ARG A 246 -4.65 18.88 -2.48
N THR A 247 -3.58 18.85 -1.68
CA THR A 247 -3.55 18.05 -0.46
C THR A 247 -4.20 18.89 0.62
N SER A 248 -5.45 18.61 0.97
CA SER A 248 -6.04 19.08 2.22
C SER A 248 -5.43 18.28 3.38
N ILE A 249 -4.15 18.56 3.67
CA ILE A 249 -3.52 18.19 4.94
C ILE A 249 -3.69 19.44 5.82
N PRO A 250 -4.51 19.42 6.88
CA PRO A 250 -4.58 20.55 7.80
C PRO A 250 -3.25 20.65 8.55
N SER A 251 -2.44 21.63 8.18
CA SER A 251 -1.26 22.05 8.95
C SER A 251 -1.72 22.85 10.17
N SER A 252 -1.85 22.21 11.34
CA SER A 252 -1.97 22.93 12.60
C SER A 252 -0.58 23.09 13.22
N THR A 253 0.05 24.24 12.94
CA THR A 253 1.16 24.74 13.77
C THR A 253 0.56 25.31 15.06
N ALA A 254 0.59 24.52 16.12
CA ALA A 254 0.41 25.03 17.48
C ALA A 254 1.81 25.16 18.13
N SER A 255 2.33 26.38 18.08
CA SER A 255 3.45 26.84 18.91
C SER A 255 3.04 26.74 20.38
N CYS A 256 3.76 25.96 21.18
CA CYS A 256 3.56 25.90 22.62
C CYS A 256 4.82 26.48 23.27
N ALA A 257 4.77 27.76 23.63
CA ALA A 257 5.78 28.41 24.45
C ALA A 257 5.66 27.92 25.92
N PRO A 258 6.78 27.72 26.64
CA PRO A 258 6.73 27.32 28.04
C PRO A 258 6.39 28.52 28.94
N SER A 259 5.33 28.39 29.75
CA SER A 259 4.98 29.32 30.82
C SER A 259 5.96 29.19 32.01
N PRO A 260 6.46 30.29 32.62
CA PRO A 260 7.40 30.24 33.72
C PRO A 260 6.70 29.88 35.04
N ARG A 261 7.20 28.83 35.71
CA ARG A 261 6.75 28.44 37.06
C ARG A 261 7.13 29.51 38.07
N GLY A 262 6.13 29.97 38.82
CA GLY A 262 6.27 30.89 39.94
C GLY A 262 7.11 30.30 41.08
N ARG A 263 7.94 31.17 41.65
CA ARG A 263 8.67 30.98 42.90
C ARG A 263 7.68 30.84 44.07
N ARG A 264 7.93 29.90 44.97
CA ARG A 264 7.45 29.98 46.35
C ARG A 264 8.68 30.15 47.23
N SER A 265 8.74 31.33 47.83
CA SER A 265 9.38 31.63 49.12
C SER A 265 8.70 30.84 50.23
#